data_AF-A0A9E2ZUA3-F1
#
_entry.id   AF-A0A9E2ZUA3-F1
#
_cell.length_a   1.000
_cell.length_b   1.000
_cell.length_c   1.000
_cell.angle_alpha   90.00
_cell.angle_beta   90.00
_cell.angle_gamma   90.00
#
_symmetry.space_group_name_H-M   'P 1'
#
loop_
_entity.id
_entity.type
_entity.pdbx_description
1 polymer ?
#
loop_
_entity_poly.entity_id
_entity_poly.type
_entity_poly.pdbx_seq_one_letter_code
_entity_poly.pdbx_strand_id
1 'polypeptide(L)'
;MQTWHWREWPAEALLEAKGRAGARISVVIPAHDEERTVGGVVAAIRAALAPLVDEVVVIDSESGDRTAAVAGRAGATVHRARDIAPELGSHPGKGEALWKSLLVTSGDLLVFIDADLTHWGPHFVSGLLGPLLADPGVLLVKGFYARMATSDDGSVSTEGGRVTELVARPLLSLWWPELSGVVQPLAGEWAARRELMESLSIPVGYGVELATLLDTAARHGFGAIAQVDLDSRAHRHQTDHDLALMAAELLVVAERRRQPDAVPDSPLLRQFVRDGDLVRPVDRAIPVAERPPAASLVREGRG
;
A
#
# COMPACT_ATOMS: atom_id res chain seq x y z
N MET A 1 -4.15 11.76 -15.69
CA MET A 1 -4.41 11.62 -14.25
C MET A 1 -5.12 12.84 -13.73
N GLN A 2 -6.26 12.61 -13.08
CA GLN A 2 -7.01 13.66 -12.39
C GLN A 2 -6.47 13.83 -10.97
N THR A 3 -6.47 15.07 -10.47
CA THR A 3 -6.07 15.41 -9.10
C THR A 3 -7.27 16.03 -8.41
N TRP A 4 -7.59 15.52 -7.22
CA TRP A 4 -8.72 15.95 -6.41
C TRP A 4 -8.27 16.30 -4.99
N HIS A 5 -9.08 17.05 -4.28
CA HIS A 5 -8.97 17.25 -2.85
C HIS A 5 -10.08 16.45 -2.14
N TRP A 6 -9.79 15.82 -1.00
CA TRP A 6 -10.77 14.96 -0.31
C TRP A 6 -12.11 15.66 0.00
N ARG A 7 -12.08 16.97 0.27
CA ARG A 7 -13.28 17.80 0.54
C ARG A 7 -14.27 17.89 -0.63
N GLU A 8 -13.85 17.55 -1.84
CA GLU A 8 -14.75 17.48 -3.00
C GLU A 8 -15.70 16.27 -2.92
N TRP A 9 -15.48 15.36 -1.96
CA TRP A 9 -16.22 14.13 -1.78
C TRP A 9 -16.94 14.09 -0.41
N PRO A 10 -18.02 14.86 -0.23
CA PRO A 10 -18.80 14.81 1.00
C PRO A 10 -19.46 13.44 1.20
N ALA A 11 -19.65 13.04 2.46
CA ALA A 11 -20.13 11.71 2.81
C ALA A 11 -21.47 11.34 2.16
N GLU A 12 -22.41 12.27 2.06
CA GLU A 12 -23.72 12.06 1.42
C GLU A 12 -23.57 11.70 -0.06
N ALA A 13 -22.78 12.46 -0.81
CA ALA A 13 -22.52 12.18 -2.22
C ALA A 13 -21.83 10.83 -2.44
N LEU A 14 -20.89 10.45 -1.54
CA LEU A 14 -20.24 9.14 -1.59
C LEU A 14 -21.22 8.00 -1.33
N LEU A 15 -22.13 8.15 -0.37
CA LEU A 15 -23.16 7.15 -0.08
C LEU A 15 -24.15 6.99 -1.22
N GLU A 16 -24.59 8.10 -1.82
CA GLU A 16 -25.44 8.07 -3.02
C GLU A 16 -24.73 7.41 -4.20
N ALA A 17 -23.46 7.75 -4.44
CA ALA A 17 -22.68 7.14 -5.52
C ALA A 17 -22.44 5.64 -5.28
N LYS A 18 -22.12 5.23 -4.05
CA LYS A 18 -22.05 3.82 -3.64
C LYS A 18 -23.37 3.10 -3.91
N GLY A 19 -24.49 3.69 -3.51
CA GLY A 19 -25.83 3.14 -3.72
C GLY A 19 -26.18 2.98 -5.21
N ARG A 20 -25.87 3.98 -6.03
CA ARG A 20 -26.07 3.91 -7.50
C ARG A 20 -25.20 2.84 -8.16
N ALA A 21 -23.96 2.69 -7.72
CA ALA A 21 -23.03 1.69 -8.25
C ALA A 21 -23.32 0.27 -7.72
N GLY A 22 -24.05 0.14 -6.61
CA GLY A 22 -24.22 -1.14 -5.90
C GLY A 22 -22.91 -1.70 -5.34
N ALA A 23 -21.90 -0.85 -5.16
CA ALA A 23 -20.54 -1.27 -4.84
C ALA A 23 -20.38 -1.62 -3.35
N ARG A 24 -19.65 -2.70 -3.06
CA ARG A 24 -19.16 -3.04 -1.73
C ARG A 24 -17.72 -2.54 -1.55
N ILE A 25 -17.38 -2.12 -0.35
CA ILE A 25 -16.10 -1.48 -0.03
C ILE A 25 -15.42 -2.22 1.11
N SER A 26 -14.21 -2.74 0.85
CA SER A 26 -13.33 -3.33 1.86
C SER A 26 -12.19 -2.37 2.18
N VAL A 27 -11.98 -2.09 3.46
CA VAL A 27 -10.74 -1.47 3.93
C VAL A 27 -9.81 -2.56 4.41
N VAL A 28 -8.58 -2.58 3.87
CA VAL A 28 -7.54 -3.54 4.18
C VAL A 28 -6.39 -2.82 4.89
N ILE A 29 -5.98 -3.36 6.03
CA ILE A 29 -4.91 -2.82 6.86
C ILE A 29 -3.84 -3.91 7.04
N PRO A 30 -2.73 -3.89 6.27
CA PRO A 30 -1.59 -4.75 6.55
C PRO A 30 -0.91 -4.31 7.86
N ALA A 31 -0.60 -5.25 8.75
CA ALA A 31 -0.02 -4.93 10.04
C ALA A 31 1.12 -5.90 10.42
N HIS A 32 2.16 -5.37 11.05
CA HIS A 32 3.28 -6.13 11.64
C HIS A 32 3.82 -5.33 12.83
N ASP A 33 3.58 -5.80 14.06
CA ASP A 33 4.03 -5.17 15.31
C ASP A 33 3.55 -3.70 15.51
N GLU A 34 2.25 -3.48 15.26
CA GLU A 34 1.57 -2.18 15.37
C GLU A 34 0.50 -2.14 16.48
N GLU A 35 0.71 -2.82 17.61
CA GLU A 35 -0.26 -2.85 18.72
C GLU A 35 -0.63 -1.46 19.28
N ARG A 36 0.23 -0.46 19.05
CA ARG A 36 0.08 0.90 19.56
C ARG A 36 -0.88 1.75 18.73
N THR A 37 -1.04 1.44 17.44
CA THR A 37 -1.73 2.31 16.48
C THR A 37 -2.92 1.61 15.81
N VAL A 38 -2.81 0.32 15.51
CA VAL A 38 -3.80 -0.41 14.70
C VAL A 38 -5.22 -0.33 15.27
N GLY A 39 -5.37 -0.38 16.59
CA GLY A 39 -6.67 -0.29 17.26
C GLY A 39 -7.34 1.06 17.06
N GLY A 40 -6.57 2.15 17.09
CA GLY A 40 -7.06 3.50 16.82
C GLY A 40 -7.46 3.67 15.35
N VAL A 41 -6.66 3.12 14.43
CA VAL A 41 -6.95 3.13 12.99
C VAL A 41 -8.29 2.43 12.69
N VAL A 42 -8.44 1.20 13.17
CA VAL A 42 -9.67 0.41 12.98
C VAL A 42 -10.88 1.11 13.61
N ALA A 43 -10.77 1.57 14.86
CA ALA A 43 -11.88 2.20 15.57
C ALA A 43 -12.34 3.48 14.87
N ALA A 44 -11.41 4.30 14.37
CA ALA A 44 -11.74 5.54 13.66
C ALA A 44 -12.48 5.27 12.33
N ILE A 45 -12.02 4.28 11.54
CA ILE A 45 -12.71 3.88 10.30
C ILE A 45 -14.12 3.38 10.62
N ARG A 46 -14.25 2.46 11.57
CA ARG A 46 -15.53 1.86 11.96
C ARG A 46 -16.52 2.91 12.47
N ALA A 47 -16.07 3.84 13.30
CA ALA A 47 -16.93 4.87 13.88
C ALA A 47 -17.40 5.91 12.85
N ALA A 48 -16.51 6.34 11.95
CA ALA A 48 -16.81 7.43 11.03
C ALA A 48 -17.45 6.96 9.71
N LEU A 49 -17.21 5.72 9.28
CA LEU A 49 -17.49 5.28 7.90
C LEU A 49 -18.39 4.05 7.81
N ALA A 50 -19.04 3.61 8.90
CA ALA A 50 -19.91 2.42 8.90
C ALA A 50 -20.93 2.30 7.74
N PRO A 51 -21.62 3.36 7.25
CA PRO A 51 -22.51 3.22 6.10
C PRO A 51 -21.76 3.13 4.76
N LEU A 52 -20.54 3.65 4.70
CA LEU A 52 -19.72 3.67 3.48
C LEU A 52 -18.87 2.41 3.34
N VAL A 53 -18.24 1.95 4.42
CA VAL A 53 -17.32 0.80 4.46
C VAL A 53 -18.05 -0.45 4.95
N ASP A 54 -18.07 -1.50 4.13
CA ASP A 54 -18.79 -2.73 4.43
C ASP A 54 -17.98 -3.70 5.30
N GLU A 55 -16.66 -3.68 5.18
CA GLU A 55 -15.76 -4.48 6.01
C GLU A 55 -14.41 -3.80 6.25
N VAL A 56 -13.83 -4.06 7.43
CA VAL A 56 -12.48 -3.64 7.80
C VAL A 56 -11.71 -4.91 8.14
N VAL A 57 -10.69 -5.20 7.34
CA VAL A 57 -9.90 -6.42 7.43
C VAL A 57 -8.45 -6.07 7.76
N VAL A 58 -7.92 -6.68 8.82
CA VAL A 58 -6.51 -6.58 9.19
C VAL A 58 -5.81 -7.86 8.78
N ILE A 59 -4.73 -7.73 8.01
CA ILE A 59 -3.86 -8.86 7.65
C ILE A 59 -2.61 -8.77 8.51
N ASP A 60 -2.57 -9.61 9.55
CA ASP A 60 -1.45 -9.75 10.47
C ASP A 60 -0.31 -10.53 9.83
N SER A 61 0.82 -9.86 9.62
CA SER A 61 2.02 -10.41 8.97
C SER A 61 2.96 -11.00 10.01
N GLU A 62 2.46 -11.94 10.83
CA GLU A 62 3.20 -12.61 11.89
C GLU A 62 3.74 -11.67 12.98
N SER A 63 2.89 -10.78 13.51
CA SER A 63 3.29 -9.91 14.64
C SER A 63 3.70 -10.73 15.87
N GLY A 64 4.76 -10.30 16.54
CA GLY A 64 5.22 -10.81 17.83
C GLY A 64 4.54 -10.14 19.03
N ASP A 65 3.82 -9.04 18.81
CA ASP A 65 3.11 -8.27 19.84
C ASP A 65 1.59 -8.56 19.89
N ARG A 66 0.79 -7.65 20.48
CA ARG A 66 -0.67 -7.81 20.59
C ARG A 66 -1.46 -7.21 19.43
N THR A 67 -0.84 -6.93 18.27
CA THR A 67 -1.46 -6.30 17.09
C THR A 67 -2.80 -6.94 16.72
N ALA A 68 -2.81 -8.26 16.50
CA ALA A 68 -4.02 -8.99 16.13
C ALA A 68 -5.13 -8.87 17.18
N ALA A 69 -4.78 -8.96 18.47
CA ALA A 69 -5.75 -8.87 19.56
C ALA A 69 -6.32 -7.45 19.73
N VAL A 70 -5.50 -6.42 19.53
CA VAL A 70 -5.92 -5.01 19.58
C VAL A 70 -6.84 -4.67 18.39
N ALA A 71 -6.47 -5.09 17.18
CA ALA A 71 -7.28 -4.92 15.98
C ALA A 71 -8.66 -5.58 16.10
N GLY A 72 -8.71 -6.83 16.56
CA GLY A 72 -9.97 -7.56 16.75
C GLY A 72 -10.88 -6.89 17.78
N ARG A 73 -10.34 -6.42 18.91
CA ARG A 73 -11.11 -5.65 19.91
C ARG A 73 -11.67 -4.33 19.37
N ALA A 74 -10.99 -3.71 18.41
CA ALA A 74 -11.45 -2.50 17.75
C ALA A 74 -12.53 -2.75 16.68
N GLY A 75 -12.84 -4.02 16.38
CA GLY A 75 -13.93 -4.41 15.48
C GLY A 75 -13.51 -4.73 14.05
N ALA A 76 -12.22 -5.00 13.80
CA ALA A 76 -11.75 -5.55 12.52
C ALA A 76 -11.91 -7.08 12.48
N THR A 77 -12.14 -7.62 11.29
CA THR A 77 -11.87 -9.04 11.00
C THR A 77 -10.36 -9.20 10.83
N VAL A 78 -9.75 -10.11 11.58
CA VAL A 78 -8.28 -10.29 11.57
C VAL A 78 -7.93 -11.65 10.99
N HIS A 79 -7.04 -11.67 10.01
CA HIS A 79 -6.45 -12.89 9.45
C HIS A 79 -4.93 -12.85 9.60
N ARG A 80 -4.31 -13.99 9.90
CA ARG A 80 -2.85 -14.13 9.77
C ARG A 80 -2.52 -14.45 8.33
N ALA A 81 -1.52 -13.77 7.77
CA ALA A 81 -1.13 -13.97 6.37
C ALA A 81 -0.84 -15.44 6.07
N ARG A 82 -0.13 -16.16 6.95
CA ARG A 82 0.21 -17.58 6.72
C ARG A 82 -1.00 -18.52 6.66
N ASP A 83 -2.12 -18.14 7.29
CA ASP A 83 -3.32 -18.99 7.40
C ASP A 83 -4.25 -18.82 6.18
N ILE A 84 -4.02 -17.79 5.34
CA ILE A 84 -4.76 -17.56 4.09
C ILE A 84 -4.07 -18.33 2.97
N ALA A 85 -4.80 -19.23 2.31
CA ALA A 85 -4.32 -20.10 1.23
C ALA A 85 -2.96 -20.76 1.57
N PRO A 86 -2.87 -21.53 2.67
CA PRO A 86 -1.62 -22.11 3.15
C PRO A 86 -0.94 -23.03 2.11
N GLU A 87 -1.71 -23.64 1.21
CA GLU A 87 -1.24 -24.44 0.09
C GLU A 87 -0.36 -23.66 -0.90
N LEU A 88 -0.49 -22.33 -0.93
CA LEU A 88 0.33 -21.44 -1.75
C LEU A 88 1.59 -20.94 -1.01
N GLY A 89 1.84 -21.43 0.20
CA GLY A 89 2.93 -20.97 1.07
C GLY A 89 2.72 -19.54 1.58
N SER A 90 3.75 -19.00 2.24
CA SER A 90 3.73 -17.63 2.76
C SER A 90 5.09 -16.96 2.59
N HIS A 91 5.07 -15.67 2.24
CA HIS A 91 6.25 -14.81 2.17
C HIS A 91 6.17 -13.70 3.23
N PRO A 92 7.30 -13.16 3.71
CA PRO A 92 7.28 -11.94 4.49
C PRO A 92 7.04 -10.72 3.59
N GLY A 93 6.45 -9.66 4.15
CA GLY A 93 6.36 -8.35 3.51
C GLY A 93 4.93 -7.84 3.30
N LYS A 94 4.83 -6.54 3.05
CA LYS A 94 3.56 -5.83 2.91
C LYS A 94 2.74 -6.35 1.71
N GLY A 95 3.40 -6.53 0.56
CA GLY A 95 2.73 -6.99 -0.64
C GLY A 95 2.14 -8.41 -0.52
N GLU A 96 2.75 -9.30 0.26
CA GLU A 96 2.13 -10.60 0.60
C GLU A 96 0.80 -10.38 1.32
N ALA A 97 0.78 -9.52 2.35
CA ALA A 97 -0.41 -9.23 3.12
C ALA A 97 -1.52 -8.64 2.24
N LEU A 98 -1.18 -7.70 1.37
CA LEU A 98 -2.13 -7.09 0.43
C LEU A 98 -2.66 -8.12 -0.59
N TRP A 99 -1.80 -8.94 -1.17
CA TRP A 99 -2.21 -9.96 -2.12
C TRP A 99 -3.12 -11.02 -1.48
N LYS A 100 -2.76 -11.51 -0.28
CA LYS A 100 -3.59 -12.47 0.46
C LYS A 100 -4.92 -11.86 0.91
N SER A 101 -4.99 -10.55 1.15
CA SER A 101 -6.25 -9.88 1.46
C SER A 101 -7.31 -10.04 0.36
N LEU A 102 -6.89 -10.19 -0.91
CA LEU A 102 -7.81 -10.37 -2.04
C LEU A 102 -8.64 -11.64 -1.90
N LEU A 103 -8.07 -12.66 -1.24
CA LEU A 103 -8.69 -13.98 -1.07
C LEU A 103 -9.68 -14.05 0.11
N VAL A 104 -9.69 -13.04 0.98
CA VAL A 104 -10.55 -13.01 2.20
C VAL A 104 -11.47 -11.81 2.27
N THR A 105 -11.31 -10.85 1.37
CA THR A 105 -12.19 -9.68 1.23
C THR A 105 -13.20 -9.89 0.11
N SER A 106 -14.31 -9.13 0.16
CA SER A 106 -15.46 -9.25 -0.75
C SER A 106 -15.86 -7.94 -1.45
N GLY A 107 -15.24 -6.82 -1.12
CA GLY A 107 -15.57 -5.51 -1.68
C GLY A 107 -15.10 -5.34 -3.11
N ASP A 108 -15.94 -4.75 -3.96
CA ASP A 108 -15.62 -4.39 -5.35
C ASP A 108 -14.55 -3.28 -5.41
N LEU A 109 -14.54 -2.42 -4.40
CA LEU A 109 -13.52 -1.40 -4.17
C LEU A 109 -12.71 -1.76 -2.94
N LEU A 110 -11.38 -1.68 -3.09
CA LEU A 110 -10.41 -1.93 -2.03
C LEU A 110 -9.76 -0.62 -1.65
N VAL A 111 -9.67 -0.34 -0.35
CA VAL A 111 -8.90 0.77 0.20
C VAL A 111 -7.83 0.22 1.12
N PHE A 112 -6.58 0.54 0.84
CA PHE A 112 -5.43 0.13 1.64
C PHE A 112 -5.00 1.29 2.54
N ILE A 113 -4.81 1.01 3.83
CA ILE A 113 -4.42 1.99 4.86
C ILE A 113 -3.32 1.38 5.73
N ASP A 114 -2.22 2.11 5.94
CA ASP A 114 -1.15 1.64 6.83
C ASP A 114 -1.61 1.53 8.30
N ALA A 115 -1.12 0.53 9.03
CA ALA A 115 -1.48 0.31 10.43
C ALA A 115 -0.78 1.25 11.43
N ASP A 116 0.23 2.00 11.00
CA ASP A 116 1.15 2.79 11.83
C ASP A 116 0.85 4.30 11.85
N LEU A 117 -0.33 4.70 11.40
CA LEU A 117 -0.72 6.11 11.28
C LEU A 117 -0.92 6.78 12.64
N THR A 118 -0.25 7.92 12.85
CA THR A 118 -0.32 8.69 14.11
C THR A 118 -0.97 10.07 13.94
N HIS A 119 -0.86 10.66 12.76
CA HIS A 119 -1.60 11.88 12.39
C HIS A 119 -2.26 11.64 11.04
N TRP A 120 -3.58 11.46 11.05
CA TRP A 120 -4.41 11.16 9.88
C TRP A 120 -5.89 11.35 10.27
N GLY A 121 -6.82 11.19 9.32
CA GLY A 121 -8.25 11.17 9.61
C GLY A 121 -9.04 10.22 8.69
N PRO A 122 -10.28 9.84 9.06
CA PRO A 122 -11.12 8.95 8.25
C PRO A 122 -11.37 9.43 6.82
N HIS A 123 -11.19 10.73 6.55
CA HIS A 123 -11.25 11.30 5.21
C HIS A 123 -10.22 10.72 4.25
N PHE A 124 -9.15 10.10 4.75
CA PHE A 124 -8.21 9.34 3.94
C PHE A 124 -8.93 8.22 3.17
N VAL A 125 -9.80 7.47 3.84
CA VAL A 125 -10.58 6.41 3.19
C VAL A 125 -11.65 6.99 2.28
N SER A 126 -12.45 7.94 2.78
CA SER A 126 -13.58 8.46 2.00
C SER A 126 -13.14 9.27 0.77
N GLY A 127 -12.05 10.04 0.88
CA GLY A 127 -11.48 10.81 -0.22
C GLY A 127 -10.96 9.93 -1.35
N LEU A 128 -10.28 8.82 -1.02
CA LEU A 128 -9.77 7.86 -2.02
C LEU A 128 -10.88 7.17 -2.82
N LEU A 129 -12.07 7.02 -2.23
CA LEU A 129 -13.22 6.39 -2.88
C LEU A 129 -13.91 7.30 -3.89
N GLY A 130 -13.79 8.62 -3.74
CA GLY A 130 -14.46 9.62 -4.58
C GLY A 130 -14.27 9.37 -6.08
N PRO A 131 -13.02 9.39 -6.59
CA PRO A 131 -12.77 9.17 -8.01
C PRO A 131 -13.25 7.81 -8.52
N LEU A 132 -13.13 6.74 -7.71
CA LEU A 132 -13.58 5.39 -8.08
C LEU A 132 -15.10 5.28 -8.21
N LEU A 133 -15.84 6.00 -7.35
CA LEU A 133 -17.30 6.01 -7.37
C LEU A 133 -17.86 6.97 -8.43
N ALA A 134 -17.10 8.01 -8.79
CA ALA A 134 -17.52 8.99 -9.78
C ALA A 134 -17.25 8.57 -11.24
N ASP A 135 -16.16 7.83 -11.48
CA ASP A 135 -15.73 7.47 -12.83
C ASP A 135 -15.35 5.97 -12.93
N PRO A 136 -16.14 5.16 -13.68
CA PRO A 136 -15.81 3.76 -13.98
C PRO A 136 -14.42 3.56 -14.63
N GLY A 137 -13.92 4.57 -15.37
CA GLY A 137 -12.61 4.54 -16.02
C GLY A 137 -11.43 4.71 -15.06
N VAL A 138 -11.65 5.21 -13.84
CA VAL A 138 -10.62 5.25 -12.80
C VAL A 138 -10.53 3.88 -12.14
N LEU A 139 -9.32 3.31 -12.14
CA LEU A 139 -9.03 1.98 -11.60
C LEU A 139 -8.13 2.03 -10.37
N LEU A 140 -7.28 3.05 -10.26
CA LEU A 140 -6.33 3.27 -9.17
C LEU A 140 -6.40 4.72 -8.68
N VAL A 141 -6.43 4.91 -7.37
CA VAL A 141 -6.36 6.22 -6.72
C VAL A 141 -5.22 6.24 -5.71
N LYS A 142 -4.28 7.17 -5.87
CA LYS A 142 -3.17 7.38 -4.93
C LYS A 142 -3.46 8.55 -3.99
N GLY A 143 -3.32 8.34 -2.69
CA GLY A 143 -3.31 9.43 -1.72
C GLY A 143 -1.99 10.19 -1.78
N PHE A 144 -2.05 11.50 -1.57
CA PHE A 144 -0.86 12.30 -1.28
C PHE A 144 -1.15 13.28 -0.15
N TYR A 145 -0.09 13.72 0.52
CA TYR A 145 -0.18 14.53 1.72
C TYR A 145 1.13 15.25 1.96
N ALA A 146 1.08 16.35 2.71
CA ALA A 146 2.24 16.93 3.36
C ALA A 146 2.67 15.99 4.50
N ARG A 147 3.89 15.46 4.43
CA ARG A 147 4.44 14.68 5.53
C ARG A 147 4.77 15.63 6.67
N MET A 148 4.41 15.29 7.90
CA MET A 148 4.89 15.99 9.08
C MET A 148 5.91 15.10 9.76
N ALA A 149 7.18 15.32 9.45
CA ALA A 149 8.28 14.72 10.18
C ALA A 149 8.75 15.71 11.24
N THR A 150 8.66 15.34 12.52
CA THR A 150 9.28 16.13 13.59
C THR A 150 10.76 15.75 13.65
N SER A 151 11.62 16.66 13.23
CA SER A 151 13.06 16.57 13.41
C SER A 151 13.42 16.58 14.91
N ASP A 152 14.62 16.12 15.26
CA ASP A 152 15.12 16.12 16.65
C ASP A 152 15.14 17.52 17.30
N ASP A 153 15.16 18.58 16.49
CA ASP A 153 15.09 19.99 16.92
C ASP A 153 13.66 20.55 17.02
N GLY A 154 12.64 19.72 16.80
CA GLY A 154 11.23 20.11 16.83
C GLY A 154 10.73 20.77 15.53
N SER A 155 11.56 20.94 14.50
CA SER A 155 11.13 21.42 13.19
C SER A 155 10.24 20.40 12.48
N VAL A 156 9.26 20.87 11.73
CA VAL A 156 8.40 20.03 10.87
C VAL A 156 8.93 20.11 9.45
N SER A 157 9.50 19.02 8.94
CA SER A 157 9.81 18.91 7.50
C SER A 157 8.56 18.47 6.74
N THR A 158 8.28 19.17 5.63
CA THR A 158 7.24 18.82 4.65
C THR A 158 7.80 18.04 3.45
N GLU A 159 9.07 17.66 3.49
CA GLU A 159 9.70 16.90 2.41
C GLU A 159 9.11 15.49 2.31
N GLY A 160 9.09 14.95 1.08
CA GLY A 160 8.63 13.58 0.83
C GLY A 160 9.47 12.53 1.57
N GLY A 161 9.02 11.28 1.53
CA GLY A 161 9.83 10.20 2.10
C GLY A 161 11.18 10.09 1.40
N ARG A 162 12.27 9.82 2.14
CA ARG A 162 13.62 9.69 1.56
C ARG A 162 13.67 8.75 0.35
N VAL A 163 13.04 7.58 0.45
CA VAL A 163 12.97 6.63 -0.68
C VAL A 163 12.08 7.16 -1.81
N THR A 164 10.99 7.89 -1.49
CA THR A 164 10.18 8.56 -2.50
C THR A 164 11.00 9.57 -3.30
N GLU A 165 11.69 10.49 -2.61
CA GLU A 165 12.39 11.62 -3.22
C GLU A 165 13.73 11.24 -3.86
N LEU A 166 14.45 10.27 -3.31
CA LEU A 166 15.79 9.91 -3.76
C LEU A 166 15.81 8.69 -4.70
N VAL A 167 14.72 7.91 -4.75
CA VAL A 167 14.66 6.69 -5.56
C VAL A 167 13.45 6.71 -6.49
N ALA A 168 12.23 6.67 -5.96
CA ALA A 168 11.06 6.48 -6.80
C ALA A 168 10.81 7.64 -7.77
N ARG A 169 10.83 8.89 -7.32
CA ARG A 169 10.59 10.04 -8.20
C ARG A 169 11.69 10.21 -9.27
N PRO A 170 13.00 10.16 -8.94
CA PRO A 170 14.05 10.19 -9.96
C PRO A 170 13.91 9.08 -11.00
N LEU A 171 13.61 7.86 -10.55
CA LEU A 171 13.43 6.69 -11.39
C LEU A 171 12.22 6.84 -12.32
N LEU A 172 11.07 7.30 -11.79
CA LEU A 172 9.90 7.61 -12.61
C LEU A 172 10.22 8.70 -13.63
N SER A 173 10.89 9.78 -13.24
CA SER A 173 11.26 10.85 -14.18
C SER A 173 12.19 10.41 -15.30
N LEU A 174 13.07 9.43 -15.04
CA LEU A 174 13.98 8.90 -16.04
C LEU A 174 13.33 7.87 -16.96
N TRP A 175 12.49 6.99 -16.43
CA TRP A 175 12.04 5.77 -17.14
C TRP A 175 10.55 5.75 -17.48
N TRP A 176 9.72 6.49 -16.74
CA TRP A 176 8.28 6.64 -16.98
C TRP A 176 7.87 8.11 -16.77
N PRO A 177 8.38 9.04 -17.60
CA PRO A 177 8.19 10.48 -17.40
C PRO A 177 6.72 10.88 -17.29
N GLU A 178 5.81 10.14 -17.94
CA GLU A 178 4.35 10.30 -17.84
C GLU A 178 3.80 10.13 -16.41
N LEU A 179 4.50 9.40 -15.54
CA LEU A 179 4.15 9.20 -14.13
C LEU A 179 4.79 10.20 -13.19
N SER A 180 5.61 11.14 -13.69
CA SER A 180 6.28 12.15 -12.85
C SER A 180 5.29 13.09 -12.12
N GLY A 181 4.03 13.14 -12.57
CA GLY A 181 2.96 13.92 -11.93
C GLY A 181 2.36 13.26 -10.68
N VAL A 182 2.73 12.01 -10.36
CA VAL A 182 2.27 11.32 -9.14
C VAL A 182 3.04 11.86 -7.94
N VAL A 183 2.33 12.52 -7.02
CA VAL A 183 2.97 13.24 -5.90
C VAL A 183 3.62 12.28 -4.89
N GLN A 184 2.92 11.20 -4.51
CA GLN A 184 3.43 10.18 -3.58
C GLN A 184 3.28 8.78 -4.22
N PRO A 185 4.20 8.35 -5.11
CA PRO A 185 4.09 7.05 -5.78
C PRO A 185 4.10 5.86 -4.80
N LEU A 186 4.75 6.04 -3.64
CA LEU A 186 4.88 5.03 -2.59
C LEU A 186 3.91 5.22 -1.42
N ALA A 187 2.86 6.05 -1.56
CA ALA A 187 1.87 6.22 -0.50
C ALA A 187 1.20 4.89 -0.15
N GLY A 188 1.20 4.55 1.14
CA GLY A 188 0.50 3.38 1.71
C GLY A 188 -1.01 3.55 1.78
N GLU A 189 -1.51 4.78 1.58
CA GLU A 189 -2.93 5.09 1.49
C GLU A 189 -3.34 5.25 0.03
N TRP A 190 -4.03 4.24 -0.48
CA TRP A 190 -4.47 4.17 -1.87
C TRP A 190 -5.69 3.26 -2.00
N ALA A 191 -6.42 3.40 -3.10
CA ALA A 191 -7.59 2.59 -3.38
C ALA A 191 -7.56 2.09 -4.82
N ALA A 192 -8.15 0.92 -5.05
CA ALA A 192 -8.22 0.31 -6.35
C ALA A 192 -9.51 -0.48 -6.52
N ARG A 193 -9.90 -0.72 -7.78
CA ARG A 193 -10.90 -1.72 -8.09
C ARG A 193 -10.33 -3.11 -7.82
N ARG A 194 -11.15 -4.01 -7.27
CA ARG A 194 -10.81 -5.42 -7.06
C ARG A 194 -10.29 -6.07 -8.34
N GLU A 195 -11.01 -5.89 -9.46
CA GLU A 195 -10.66 -6.50 -10.75
C GLU A 195 -9.26 -6.10 -11.23
N LEU A 196 -8.85 -4.84 -10.97
CA LEU A 196 -7.48 -4.41 -11.25
C LEU A 196 -6.52 -5.24 -10.40
N MET A 197 -6.67 -5.21 -9.07
CA MET A 197 -5.76 -5.89 -8.15
C MET A 197 -5.64 -7.40 -8.41
N GLU A 198 -6.75 -8.08 -8.69
CA GLU A 198 -6.78 -9.52 -8.98
C GLU A 198 -6.11 -9.87 -10.32
N SER A 199 -5.94 -8.90 -11.22
CA SER A 199 -5.27 -9.07 -12.51
C SER A 199 -3.76 -8.85 -12.47
N LEU A 200 -3.23 -8.24 -11.40
CA LEU A 200 -1.82 -7.85 -11.29
C LEU A 200 -0.97 -8.93 -10.60
N SER A 201 0.28 -9.04 -11.03
CA SER A 201 1.30 -9.73 -10.23
C SER A 201 1.78 -8.78 -9.13
N ILE A 202 1.88 -9.26 -7.90
CA ILE A 202 2.15 -8.40 -6.73
C ILE A 202 3.48 -8.79 -6.09
N PRO A 203 4.50 -7.91 -6.08
CA PRO A 203 5.72 -8.13 -5.30
C PRO A 203 5.41 -8.34 -3.83
N VAL A 204 6.03 -9.32 -3.18
CA VAL A 204 5.71 -9.68 -1.78
C VAL A 204 6.16 -8.64 -0.76
N GLY A 205 7.17 -7.83 -1.09
CA GLY A 205 7.80 -6.84 -0.22
C GLY A 205 7.18 -5.44 -0.28
N TYR A 206 8.03 -4.41 -0.19
CA TYR A 206 7.67 -2.98 -0.25
C TYR A 206 7.42 -2.47 -1.68
N GLY A 207 7.64 -3.32 -2.67
CA GLY A 207 7.47 -3.02 -4.09
C GLY A 207 6.04 -2.81 -4.56
N VAL A 208 5.04 -3.19 -3.76
CA VAL A 208 3.64 -3.31 -4.19
C VAL A 208 3.03 -2.00 -4.66
N GLU A 209 3.27 -0.87 -3.98
CA GLU A 209 2.73 0.42 -4.39
C GLU A 209 3.27 0.87 -5.76
N LEU A 210 4.59 0.72 -5.96
CA LEU A 210 5.24 1.09 -7.22
C LEU A 210 4.82 0.16 -8.35
N ALA A 211 4.83 -1.16 -8.11
CA ALA A 211 4.41 -2.16 -9.07
C ALA A 211 2.97 -1.90 -9.55
N THR A 212 2.05 -1.67 -8.62
CA THR A 212 0.65 -1.41 -8.94
C THR A 212 0.51 -0.14 -9.79
N LEU A 213 1.26 0.93 -9.46
CA LEU A 213 1.26 2.16 -10.25
C LEU A 213 1.76 1.93 -11.68
N LEU A 214 2.93 1.29 -11.82
CA LEU A 214 3.55 1.02 -13.12
C LEU A 214 2.67 0.10 -13.98
N ASP A 215 2.15 -0.97 -13.40
CA ASP A 215 1.37 -1.96 -14.14
C ASP A 215 0.00 -1.42 -14.54
N THR A 216 -0.62 -0.58 -13.70
CA THR A 216 -1.86 0.12 -14.06
C THR A 216 -1.62 1.06 -15.23
N ALA A 217 -0.55 1.85 -15.19
CA ALA A 217 -0.20 2.77 -16.25
C ALA A 217 0.10 2.05 -17.57
N ALA A 218 0.85 0.95 -17.51
CA ALA A 218 1.21 0.16 -18.69
C ALA A 218 0.00 -0.53 -19.34
N ARG A 219 -0.96 -1.02 -18.54
CA ARG A 219 -2.11 -1.80 -19.04
C ARG A 219 -3.32 -0.95 -19.40
N HIS A 220 -3.56 0.14 -18.66
CA HIS A 220 -4.79 0.94 -18.75
C HIS A 220 -4.54 2.41 -19.05
N GLY A 221 -3.28 2.81 -19.17
CA GLY A 221 -2.88 4.19 -19.45
C GLY A 221 -3.02 5.11 -18.23
N PHE A 222 -2.41 6.29 -18.35
CA PHE A 222 -2.38 7.31 -17.30
C PHE A 222 -3.76 7.93 -16.97
N GLY A 223 -4.77 7.70 -17.82
CA GLY A 223 -6.15 8.12 -17.56
C GLY A 223 -6.84 7.29 -16.49
N ALA A 224 -6.42 6.04 -16.29
CA ALA A 224 -6.99 5.13 -15.30
C ALA A 224 -6.54 5.39 -13.87
N ILE A 225 -5.63 6.35 -13.68
CA ILE A 225 -5.05 6.71 -12.39
C ILE A 225 -5.56 8.10 -12.01
N ALA A 226 -5.99 8.24 -10.75
CA ALA A 226 -6.26 9.51 -10.11
C ALA A 226 -5.42 9.66 -8.83
N GLN A 227 -5.33 10.87 -8.30
CA GLN A 227 -4.73 11.12 -6.99
C GLN A 227 -5.57 12.10 -6.17
N VAL A 228 -5.51 11.97 -4.85
CA VAL A 228 -6.31 12.76 -3.91
C VAL A 228 -5.41 13.35 -2.83
N ASP A 229 -5.53 14.66 -2.62
CA ASP A 229 -4.91 15.36 -1.49
C ASP A 229 -5.65 14.97 -0.21
N LEU A 230 -4.92 14.44 0.76
CA LEU A 230 -5.40 13.96 2.06
C LEU A 230 -4.94 14.84 3.23
N ASP A 231 -4.51 16.08 2.95
CA ASP A 231 -3.92 17.04 3.89
C ASP A 231 -2.54 16.58 4.41
N SER A 232 -2.43 16.24 5.69
CA SER A 232 -1.17 15.96 6.38
C SER A 232 -1.14 14.55 6.95
N ARG A 233 0.06 13.93 6.93
CA ARG A 233 0.28 12.58 7.47
C ARG A 233 1.53 12.52 8.36
N ALA A 234 1.44 11.82 9.48
CA ALA A 234 2.61 11.35 10.24
C ALA A 234 2.53 9.84 10.52
N HIS A 235 3.71 9.21 10.56
CA HIS A 235 3.91 7.77 10.81
C HIS A 235 5.31 7.51 11.39
N ARG A 236 5.65 6.25 11.68
CA ARG A 236 6.89 5.91 12.38
C ARG A 236 8.13 6.07 11.48
N HIS A 237 9.21 6.63 12.02
CA HIS A 237 10.49 6.71 11.31
C HIS A 237 11.16 5.33 11.19
N GLN A 238 11.63 5.00 9.99
CA GLN A 238 12.46 3.82 9.70
C GLN A 238 13.95 4.16 9.70
N THR A 239 14.79 3.17 10.01
CA THR A 239 16.25 3.30 9.99
C THR A 239 16.78 3.40 8.54
N ASP A 240 17.94 4.02 8.36
CA ASP A 240 18.55 4.20 7.03
C ASP A 240 18.89 2.86 6.37
N HIS A 241 19.34 1.88 7.16
CA HIS A 241 19.64 0.55 6.66
C HIS A 241 18.40 -0.17 6.12
N ASP A 242 17.23 0.03 6.75
CA ASP A 242 15.96 -0.53 6.27
C ASP A 242 15.43 0.21 5.03
N LEU A 243 15.57 1.54 5.00
CA LEU A 243 15.22 2.33 3.83
C LEU A 243 16.06 1.97 2.60
N ALA A 244 17.33 1.61 2.78
CA ALA A 244 18.19 1.15 1.69
C ALA A 244 17.75 -0.22 1.14
N LEU A 245 17.26 -1.13 1.99
CA LEU A 245 16.67 -2.39 1.52
C LEU A 245 15.38 -2.12 0.72
N MET A 246 14.51 -1.26 1.24
CA MET A 246 13.31 -0.80 0.53
C MET A 246 13.67 -0.20 -0.84
N ALA A 247 14.69 0.67 -0.90
CA ALA A 247 15.17 1.24 -2.15
C ALA A 247 15.63 0.17 -3.15
N ALA A 248 16.37 -0.84 -2.68
CA ALA A 248 16.82 -1.95 -3.52
C ALA A 248 15.65 -2.79 -4.07
N GLU A 249 14.63 -3.04 -3.25
CA GLU A 249 13.39 -3.70 -3.70
C GLU A 249 12.66 -2.91 -4.80
N LEU A 250 12.58 -1.57 -4.65
CA LEU A 250 11.95 -0.73 -5.69
C LEU A 250 12.73 -0.76 -7.00
N LEU A 251 14.07 -0.78 -6.94
CA LEU A 251 14.92 -0.92 -8.12
C LEU A 251 14.70 -2.26 -8.80
N VAL A 252 14.57 -3.36 -8.04
CA VAL A 252 14.20 -4.68 -8.57
C VAL A 252 12.86 -4.64 -9.29
N VAL A 253 11.83 -4.05 -8.67
CA VAL A 253 10.49 -3.92 -9.27
C VAL A 253 10.53 -3.15 -10.57
N ALA A 254 11.25 -2.03 -10.59
CA ALA A 254 11.40 -1.18 -11.76
C ALA A 254 12.19 -1.87 -12.87
N GLU A 255 13.33 -2.47 -12.56
CA GLU A 255 14.14 -3.19 -13.55
C GLU A 255 13.39 -4.36 -14.13
N ARG A 256 12.65 -5.14 -13.35
CA ARG A 256 11.81 -6.22 -13.89
C ARG A 256 10.77 -5.73 -14.90
N ARG A 257 10.24 -4.53 -14.73
CA ARG A 257 9.25 -3.92 -15.65
C ARG A 257 9.89 -3.30 -16.89
N ARG A 258 11.19 -2.99 -16.85
CA ARG A 258 11.95 -2.48 -18.00
C ARG A 258 12.62 -3.59 -18.80
N GLN A 259 13.22 -4.54 -18.08
CA GLN A 259 14.06 -5.63 -18.57
C GLN A 259 13.82 -6.86 -17.69
N PRO A 260 12.76 -7.66 -17.96
CA PRO A 260 12.37 -8.80 -17.13
C PRO A 260 13.51 -9.78 -16.82
N ASP A 261 14.42 -9.99 -17.78
CA ASP A 261 15.52 -10.94 -17.69
C ASP A 261 16.79 -10.37 -17.00
N ALA A 262 16.80 -9.09 -16.63
CA ALA A 262 17.99 -8.42 -16.08
C ALA A 262 18.11 -8.54 -14.55
N VAL A 263 17.04 -8.92 -13.85
CA VAL A 263 17.01 -9.02 -12.38
C VAL A 263 17.55 -10.38 -11.94
N PRO A 264 18.60 -10.44 -11.10
CA PRO A 264 19.10 -11.70 -10.55
C PRO A 264 18.05 -12.40 -9.66
N ASP A 265 18.07 -13.74 -9.61
CA ASP A 265 17.13 -14.54 -8.81
C ASP A 265 17.32 -14.37 -7.29
N SER A 266 18.51 -14.01 -6.84
CA SER A 266 18.82 -13.86 -5.41
C SER A 266 19.84 -12.73 -5.18
N PRO A 267 19.46 -11.48 -5.45
CA PRO A 267 20.35 -10.34 -5.29
C PRO A 267 20.53 -10.02 -3.80
N LEU A 268 21.74 -9.62 -3.43
CA LEU A 268 22.11 -9.24 -2.07
C LEU A 268 22.44 -7.74 -2.02
N LEU A 269 21.89 -7.05 -1.03
CA LEU A 269 22.33 -5.71 -0.64
C LEU A 269 23.41 -5.85 0.43
N ARG A 270 24.65 -5.52 0.06
CA ARG A 270 25.76 -5.42 1.02
C ARG A 270 25.80 -4.04 1.66
N GLN A 271 25.63 -4.00 2.97
CA GLN A 271 25.77 -2.79 3.79
C GLN A 271 26.94 -2.97 4.76
N PHE A 272 27.30 -1.89 5.46
CA PHE A 272 28.36 -1.92 6.46
C PHE A 272 27.83 -1.35 7.78
N VAL A 273 28.10 -2.05 8.88
CA VAL A 273 27.72 -1.65 10.24
C VAL A 273 28.98 -1.49 11.08
N ARG A 274 29.01 -0.48 11.94
CA ARG A 274 30.11 -0.22 12.86
C ARG A 274 29.82 -0.84 14.22
N ASP A 275 30.75 -1.64 14.72
CA ASP A 275 30.74 -2.24 16.06
C ASP A 275 32.04 -1.83 16.76
N GLY A 276 31.97 -0.74 17.54
CA GLY A 276 33.15 -0.06 18.09
C GLY A 276 34.06 0.48 16.97
N ASP A 277 35.32 0.08 16.99
CA ASP A 277 36.32 0.47 15.97
C ASP A 277 36.27 -0.40 14.70
N LEU A 278 35.48 -1.48 14.70
CA LEU A 278 35.39 -2.42 13.59
C LEU A 278 34.24 -2.06 12.64
N VAL A 279 34.50 -2.18 11.34
CA VAL A 279 33.48 -2.12 10.29
C VAL A 279 33.24 -3.53 9.78
N ARG A 280 31.99 -3.99 9.82
CA ARG A 280 31.61 -5.34 9.36
C ARG A 280 30.61 -5.26 8.21
N PRO A 281 30.79 -6.06 7.13
CA PRO A 281 29.78 -6.19 6.09
C PRO A 281 28.55 -6.95 6.63
N VAL A 282 27.38 -6.54 6.18
CA VAL A 282 26.10 -7.21 6.44
C VAL A 282 25.40 -7.35 5.09
N ASP A 283 25.17 -8.59 4.67
CA ASP A 283 24.46 -8.90 3.43
C ASP A 283 22.99 -9.18 3.77
N ARG A 284 22.08 -8.45 3.11
CA ARG A 284 20.63 -8.65 3.22
C ARG A 284 20.11 -9.14 1.87
N ALA A 285 19.31 -10.20 1.86
CA ALA A 285 18.61 -10.61 0.65
C ALA A 285 17.62 -9.54 0.22
N ILE A 286 17.61 -9.19 -1.07
CA ILE A 286 16.62 -8.30 -1.66
C ILE A 286 15.45 -9.18 -2.14
N PRO A 287 14.23 -9.01 -1.60
CA PRO A 287 13.07 -9.75 -2.06
C PRO A 287 12.81 -9.56 -3.57
N VAL A 288 12.70 -10.68 -4.29
CA VAL A 288 12.39 -10.68 -5.72
C VAL A 288 11.11 -11.44 -6.06
N ALA A 289 10.48 -12.12 -5.10
CA ALA A 289 9.28 -12.91 -5.34
C ALA A 289 8.09 -12.00 -5.66
N GLU A 290 7.26 -12.42 -6.61
CA GLU A 290 5.95 -11.83 -6.87
C GLU A 290 4.89 -12.92 -6.80
N ARG A 291 3.75 -12.59 -6.19
CA ARG A 291 2.55 -13.40 -6.28
C ARG A 291 1.91 -13.26 -7.67
N PRO A 292 1.38 -14.34 -8.25
CA PRO A 292 0.69 -14.26 -9.53
C PRO A 292 -0.63 -13.49 -9.39
N PRO A 293 -1.27 -13.10 -10.51
CA PRO A 293 -2.63 -12.56 -10.50
C PRO A 293 -3.58 -13.48 -9.72
N ALA A 294 -4.25 -12.97 -8.68
CA ALA A 294 -5.18 -13.78 -7.88
C ALA A 294 -6.30 -14.40 -8.75
N ALA A 295 -6.68 -13.71 -9.83
CA ALA A 295 -7.66 -14.21 -10.81
C ALA A 295 -7.20 -15.49 -11.54
N SER A 296 -5.90 -15.80 -11.60
CA SER A 296 -5.43 -17.06 -12.21
C SER A 296 -5.72 -18.26 -11.32
N LEU A 297 -5.80 -18.09 -10.00
CA LEU A 297 -6.07 -19.16 -9.04
C LEU A 297 -7.52 -19.67 -9.13
N VAL A 298 -8.47 -18.78 -9.41
CA VAL A 298 -9.90 -19.12 -9.55
C VAL A 298 -10.15 -19.99 -10.79
N ARG A 299 -9.29 -19.90 -11.81
CA ARG A 299 -9.42 -20.69 -13.05
C ARG A 299 -8.92 -22.13 -12.90
N GLU A 300 -8.01 -22.40 -11.97
CA GLU A 300 -7.48 -23.75 -11.74
C GLU A 300 -8.43 -24.64 -10.91
N GLY A 301 -9.35 -24.05 -10.14
CA GLY A 301 -10.36 -24.78 -9.35
C GLY A 301 -11.62 -25.24 -10.09
N ARG A 302 -11.67 -25.13 -11.42
CA ARG A 302 -12.81 -25.58 -12.27
C ARG A 302 -12.42 -26.65 -13.31
N GLY A 303 -11.27 -27.31 -13.13
CA GLY A 303 -10.81 -28.45 -13.94
C GLY A 303 -11.23 -29.79 -13.38
#